data_AF-A0A917U8Q6-F1
#
_entry.id   AF-A0A917U8Q6-F1
#
_cell.length_a   1.000
_cell.length_b   1.000
_cell.length_c   1.000
_cell.angle_alpha   90.00
_cell.angle_beta   90.00
_cell.angle_gamma   90.00
#
_symmetry.space_group_name_H-M   'P 1'
#
loop_
_entity.id
_entity.type
_entity.pdbx_description
1 polymer ?
#
loop_
_entity_poly.entity_id
_entity_poly.type
_entity_poly.pdbx_seq_one_letter_code
_entity_poly.pdbx_strand_id
1 'polypeptide(L)'
;MSKTWTSSALLLPLGQYFGTFYPKVGASERFQRVRLGPDVWDLDEQRFVLWALAHSTADRQEEQVWSLASLRDAATGQLPGVDCEPLLDSLLAEGLLAEVVLDTPDAVEFAQRHRLGSRMLGLGNSADEPWLWSIGFFDRPIVKVTRTVYNLWESGRSGESLWSACQSLAADERDTGGTDPELTDPEQLLTALLRALHPLLLASVVYLEPQP
;
A
#
# COMPACT_ATOMS: atom_id res chain seq x y z
N MET A 1 -21.29 10.73 19.30
CA MET A 1 -20.62 9.61 20.01
C MET A 1 -19.28 9.42 19.31
N SER A 2 -18.18 9.86 19.93
CA SER A 2 -16.86 9.70 19.33
C SER A 2 -16.46 8.22 19.42
N LYS A 3 -16.24 7.56 18.29
CA LYS A 3 -15.65 6.21 18.29
C LYS A 3 -14.20 6.37 18.74
N THR A 4 -13.89 5.97 19.96
CA THR A 4 -12.51 5.73 20.40
C THR A 4 -12.01 4.52 19.63
N TRP A 5 -11.37 4.77 18.49
CA TRP A 5 -10.64 3.74 17.76
C TRP A 5 -9.36 3.46 18.54
N THR A 6 -9.16 2.22 18.98
CA THR A 6 -7.87 1.76 19.49
C THR A 6 -6.84 1.80 18.37
N SER A 7 -5.67 2.38 18.63
CA SER A 7 -4.52 2.36 17.73
C SER A 7 -4.29 0.95 17.21
N SER A 8 -4.23 0.80 15.89
CA SER A 8 -4.16 -0.48 15.19
C SER A 8 -2.89 -0.52 14.36
N ALA A 9 -2.07 -1.56 14.51
CA ALA A 9 -0.87 -1.76 13.71
C ALA A 9 -1.24 -2.38 12.35
N LEU A 10 -0.89 -1.68 11.28
CA LEU A 10 -0.98 -2.16 9.91
C LEU A 10 0.38 -2.70 9.47
N LEU A 11 0.37 -3.86 8.82
CA LEU A 11 1.52 -4.36 8.10
C LEU A 11 1.41 -3.94 6.63
N LEU A 12 2.41 -3.22 6.14
CA LEU A 12 2.47 -2.72 4.77
C LEU A 12 3.64 -3.36 4.02
N PRO A 13 3.41 -3.91 2.82
CA PRO A 13 4.49 -4.32 1.93
C PRO A 13 5.14 -3.09 1.31
N LEU A 14 6.47 -3.10 1.28
CA LEU A 14 7.27 -2.10 0.60
C LEU A 14 7.94 -2.71 -0.63
N GLY A 15 8.05 -1.90 -1.67
CA GLY A 15 8.64 -2.25 -2.95
C GLY A 15 7.64 -2.56 -4.05
N GLN A 16 8.15 -2.63 -5.26
CA GLN A 16 7.40 -2.92 -6.48
C GLN A 16 7.79 -4.30 -7.00
N TYR A 17 6.80 -5.16 -7.24
CA TYR A 17 7.05 -6.45 -7.90
C TYR A 17 7.55 -6.25 -9.35
N PHE A 18 8.72 -6.81 -9.66
CA PHE A 18 9.46 -6.72 -10.93
C PHE A 18 9.44 -8.02 -11.73
N GLY A 19 8.56 -8.95 -11.36
CA GLY A 19 8.37 -10.20 -12.07
C GLY A 19 9.34 -11.29 -11.67
N THR A 20 9.09 -12.47 -12.23
CA THR A 20 9.95 -13.64 -12.09
C THR A 20 11.22 -13.47 -12.92
N PHE A 21 12.37 -13.80 -12.34
CA PHE A 21 13.67 -13.76 -12.98
C PHE A 21 14.27 -15.15 -13.12
N TYR A 22 14.79 -15.45 -14.31
CA TYR A 22 15.54 -16.67 -14.61
C TYR A 22 16.99 -16.28 -14.91
N PRO A 23 17.98 -16.73 -14.11
CA PRO A 23 19.35 -16.24 -14.21
C PRO A 23 20.08 -16.67 -15.49
N LYS A 24 19.62 -17.76 -16.13
CA LYS A 24 20.17 -18.29 -17.38
C LYS A 24 19.11 -19.05 -18.18
N VAL A 25 19.35 -19.18 -19.49
CA VAL A 25 18.50 -19.96 -20.39
C VAL A 25 18.40 -21.41 -19.89
N GLY A 26 17.18 -21.91 -19.73
CA GLY A 26 16.91 -23.28 -19.28
C GLY A 26 17.14 -23.53 -17.78
N ALA A 27 17.33 -22.49 -16.95
CA ALA A 27 17.38 -22.67 -15.51
C ALA A 27 16.03 -23.15 -14.96
N SER A 28 16.08 -24.13 -14.06
CA SER A 28 14.93 -24.48 -13.21
C SER A 28 14.76 -23.50 -12.05
N GLU A 29 15.86 -22.89 -11.60
CA GLU A 29 15.87 -21.87 -10.56
C GLU A 29 15.23 -20.57 -11.08
N ARG A 30 14.39 -19.99 -10.24
CA ARG A 30 13.71 -18.72 -10.49
C ARG A 30 13.60 -17.93 -9.19
N PHE A 31 13.68 -16.62 -9.30
CA PHE A 31 13.47 -15.69 -8.19
C PHE A 31 12.30 -14.77 -8.48
N GLN A 32 11.67 -14.26 -7.42
CA GLN A 32 10.67 -13.21 -7.54
C GLN A 32 11.32 -11.89 -7.16
N ARG A 33 11.34 -10.93 -8.09
CA ARG A 33 12.07 -9.69 -7.88
C ARG A 33 11.17 -8.61 -7.29
N VAL A 34 11.64 -7.94 -6.26
CA VAL A 34 11.00 -6.75 -5.68
C VAL A 34 11.98 -5.60 -5.72
N ARG A 35 11.63 -4.51 -6.41
CA ARG A 35 12.43 -3.28 -6.42
C ARG A 35 12.04 -2.42 -5.23
N LEU A 36 13.00 -1.98 -4.43
CA LEU A 36 12.81 -1.07 -3.30
C LEU A 36 13.78 0.10 -3.46
N GLY A 37 13.28 1.27 -3.85
CA GLY A 37 14.13 2.40 -4.20
C GLY A 37 15.09 2.05 -5.37
N PRO A 38 16.42 2.20 -5.19
CA PRO A 38 17.41 1.82 -6.21
C PRO A 38 17.72 0.31 -6.24
N ASP A 39 17.37 -0.43 -5.19
CA ASP A 39 17.77 -1.81 -5.00
C ASP A 39 16.73 -2.79 -5.56
N VAL A 40 17.20 -3.98 -5.95
CA VAL A 40 16.35 -5.09 -6.39
C VAL A 40 16.66 -6.30 -5.52
N TRP A 41 15.64 -6.79 -4.83
CA TRP A 41 15.68 -7.95 -3.96
C TRP A 41 15.20 -9.18 -4.73
N ASP A 42 16.02 -10.23 -4.73
CA ASP A 42 15.67 -11.54 -5.24
C ASP A 42 15.07 -12.37 -4.08
N LEU A 43 13.75 -12.55 -4.09
CA LEU A 43 13.05 -13.35 -3.10
C LEU A 43 12.89 -14.79 -3.60
N ASP A 44 13.20 -15.75 -2.72
CA ASP A 44 12.77 -17.13 -2.90
C ASP A 44 11.24 -17.25 -2.80
N GLU A 45 10.73 -18.45 -3.07
CA GLU A 45 9.28 -18.70 -3.09
C GLU A 45 8.60 -18.44 -1.74
N GLN A 46 9.24 -18.81 -0.62
CA GLN A 46 8.63 -18.66 0.71
C GLN A 46 8.57 -17.20 1.12
N ARG A 47 9.68 -16.48 0.96
CA ARG A 47 9.78 -15.04 1.27
C ARG A 47 8.87 -14.22 0.36
N PHE A 48 8.77 -14.59 -0.91
CA PHE A 48 7.85 -13.94 -1.84
C PHE A 48 6.39 -14.17 -1.46
N VAL A 49 6.00 -15.38 -1.05
CA VAL A 49 4.63 -15.66 -0.61
C VAL A 49 4.26 -14.78 0.59
N LEU A 50 5.16 -14.64 1.57
CA LEU A 50 4.91 -13.76 2.73
C LEU A 50 4.80 -12.29 2.30
N TRP A 51 5.71 -11.79 1.46
CA TRP A 51 5.64 -10.43 0.93
C TRP A 51 4.37 -10.18 0.10
N ALA A 52 3.94 -11.16 -0.69
CA ALA A 52 2.70 -11.08 -1.46
C ALA A 52 1.47 -11.05 -0.55
N LEU A 53 1.41 -11.90 0.48
CA LEU A 53 0.34 -11.91 1.47
C LEU A 53 0.25 -10.61 2.28
N ALA A 54 1.34 -9.86 2.44
CA ALA A 54 1.30 -8.55 3.07
C ALA A 54 0.46 -7.51 2.29
N HIS A 55 0.22 -7.71 0.97
CA HIS A 55 -0.70 -6.87 0.19
C HIS A 55 -2.17 -7.10 0.56
N SER A 56 -2.45 -8.06 1.45
CA SER A 56 -3.76 -8.60 1.79
C SER A 56 -4.22 -9.74 0.89
N THR A 57 -5.39 -10.29 1.19
CA THR A 57 -6.00 -11.43 0.50
C THR A 57 -7.41 -11.05 0.03
N ALA A 58 -7.88 -11.69 -1.03
CA ALA A 58 -9.19 -11.37 -1.62
C ALA A 58 -10.38 -11.78 -0.73
N ASP A 59 -10.17 -12.68 0.22
CA ASP A 59 -11.16 -13.17 1.19
C ASP A 59 -11.20 -12.33 2.49
N ARG A 60 -10.29 -11.36 2.64
CA ARG A 60 -10.28 -10.43 3.77
C ARG A 60 -11.62 -9.69 3.87
N GLN A 61 -12.12 -9.57 5.10
CA GLN A 61 -13.23 -8.68 5.43
C GLN A 61 -12.76 -7.22 5.47
N GLU A 62 -13.57 -6.29 4.96
CA GLU A 62 -13.20 -4.88 4.81
C GLU A 62 -12.77 -4.24 6.15
N GLU A 63 -13.42 -4.60 7.25
CA GLU A 63 -13.11 -4.07 8.59
C GLU A 63 -11.90 -4.73 9.27
N GLN A 64 -11.39 -5.84 8.74
CA GLN A 64 -10.26 -6.55 9.33
C GLN A 64 -8.98 -5.72 9.15
N VAL A 65 -8.26 -5.46 10.24
CA VAL A 65 -6.93 -4.82 10.21
C VAL A 65 -5.90 -5.83 9.70
N TRP A 66 -5.16 -5.50 8.64
CA TRP A 66 -4.11 -6.38 8.14
C TRP A 66 -2.82 -6.20 8.93
N SER A 67 -2.69 -6.99 9.99
CA SER A 67 -1.56 -6.97 10.92
C SER A 67 -0.59 -8.12 10.65
N LEU A 68 0.55 -8.13 11.34
CA LEU A 68 1.49 -9.26 11.32
C LEU A 68 0.82 -10.58 11.74
N ALA A 69 -0.08 -10.54 12.72
CA ALA A 69 -0.85 -11.70 13.15
C ALA A 69 -1.79 -12.22 12.04
N SER A 70 -2.44 -11.32 11.30
CA SER A 70 -3.31 -11.68 10.17
C SER A 70 -2.52 -12.30 9.02
N LEU A 71 -1.31 -11.79 8.75
CA LEU A 71 -0.43 -12.39 7.76
C LEU A 71 -0.01 -13.81 8.17
N ARG A 72 0.39 -14.02 9.42
CA ARG A 72 0.77 -15.35 9.95
C ARG A 72 -0.36 -16.37 9.82
N ASP A 73 -1.58 -15.94 10.13
CA ASP A 73 -2.78 -16.78 9.94
C ASP A 73 -2.96 -17.16 8.46
N ALA A 74 -2.92 -16.17 7.55
CA ALA A 74 -3.02 -16.40 6.11
C ALA A 74 -1.88 -17.29 5.57
N ALA A 75 -0.67 -17.15 6.11
CA ALA A 75 0.50 -17.94 5.71
C ALA A 75 0.37 -19.42 6.05
N THR A 76 -0.37 -19.77 7.12
CA THR A 76 -0.59 -21.17 7.53
C THR A 76 -1.17 -22.04 6.42
N GLY A 77 -2.04 -21.46 5.58
CA GLY A 77 -2.64 -22.17 4.44
C GLY A 77 -1.75 -22.23 3.19
N GLN A 78 -0.83 -21.27 3.01
CA GLN A 78 0.00 -21.16 1.81
C GLN A 78 1.39 -21.78 1.97
N LEU A 79 1.89 -21.87 3.20
CA LEU A 79 3.22 -22.38 3.53
C LEU A 79 3.15 -23.45 4.65
N PRO A 80 2.47 -24.58 4.41
CA PRO A 80 2.27 -25.60 5.44
C PRO A 80 3.60 -26.19 5.91
N GLY A 81 3.84 -26.16 7.22
CA GLY A 81 5.05 -26.71 7.85
C GLY A 81 6.29 -25.81 7.75
N VAL A 82 6.15 -24.59 7.24
CA VAL A 82 7.24 -23.59 7.21
C VAL A 82 7.19 -22.74 8.48
N ASP A 83 8.32 -22.60 9.15
CA ASP A 83 8.48 -21.60 10.21
C ASP A 83 8.61 -20.21 9.58
N CYS A 84 7.54 -19.43 9.66
CA CYS A 84 7.46 -18.13 9.01
C CYS A 84 8.18 -17.02 9.79
N GLU A 85 8.50 -17.20 11.08
CA GLU A 85 9.00 -16.09 11.90
C GLU A 85 10.38 -15.60 11.47
N PRO A 86 11.39 -16.46 11.24
CA PRO A 86 12.68 -15.99 10.75
C PRO A 86 12.58 -15.30 9.39
N LEU A 87 11.62 -15.72 8.55
CA LEU A 87 11.38 -15.13 7.24
C LEU A 87 10.74 -13.75 7.36
N LEU A 88 9.74 -13.59 8.23
CA LEU A 88 9.10 -12.30 8.50
C LEU A 88 10.07 -11.30 9.14
N ASP A 89 10.86 -11.75 10.12
CA ASP A 89 11.89 -10.94 10.75
C ASP A 89 12.91 -10.44 9.71
N SER A 90 13.31 -11.31 8.76
CA SER A 90 14.21 -10.90 7.67
C SER A 90 13.58 -9.86 6.74
N LEU A 91 12.31 -10.01 6.38
CA LEU A 91 11.61 -9.06 5.51
C LEU A 91 11.41 -7.69 6.17
N LEU A 92 11.15 -7.67 7.49
CA LEU A 92 11.08 -6.45 8.29
C LEU A 92 12.46 -5.78 8.40
N ALA A 93 13.50 -6.55 8.73
CA ALA A 93 14.86 -6.03 8.88
C ALA A 93 15.43 -5.45 7.57
N GLU A 94 15.05 -6.02 6.43
CA GLU A 94 15.45 -5.55 5.09
C GLU A 94 14.56 -4.40 4.57
N GLY A 95 13.51 -4.02 5.29
CA GLY A 95 12.60 -2.95 4.90
C GLY A 95 11.66 -3.31 3.74
N LEU A 96 11.44 -4.60 3.49
CA LEU A 96 10.45 -5.10 2.52
C LEU A 96 9.04 -5.16 3.13
N LEU A 97 8.93 -5.09 4.45
CA LEU A 97 7.71 -4.93 5.22
C LEU A 97 7.89 -3.79 6.23
N ALA A 98 6.80 -3.12 6.58
CA ALA A 98 6.77 -2.12 7.65
C ALA A 98 5.51 -2.29 8.51
N GLU A 99 5.67 -2.23 9.83
CA GLU A 99 4.57 -2.10 10.77
C GLU A 99 4.32 -0.62 11.08
N VAL A 100 3.08 -0.17 10.90
CA VAL A 100 2.68 1.23 11.09
C VAL A 100 1.50 1.25 12.05
N VAL A 101 1.70 1.86 13.21
CA VAL A 101 0.62 2.05 14.19
C VAL A 101 -0.19 3.28 13.81
N LEU A 102 -1.47 3.10 13.48
CA LEU A 102 -2.35 4.21 13.12
C LEU A 102 -2.56 5.18 14.28
N ASP A 103 -2.82 6.44 13.93
CA ASP A 103 -3.16 7.51 14.88
C ASP A 103 -2.04 7.78 15.90
N THR A 104 -0.77 7.61 15.49
CA THR A 104 0.43 7.91 16.30
C THR A 104 1.44 8.77 15.53
N PRO A 105 2.38 9.43 16.24
CA PRO A 105 3.50 10.11 15.59
C PRO A 105 4.33 9.22 14.66
N ASP A 106 4.42 7.92 14.96
CA ASP A 106 5.16 6.95 14.14
C ASP A 106 4.53 6.78 12.75
N ALA A 107 3.20 6.91 12.62
CA ALA A 107 2.53 6.90 11.31
C ALA A 107 2.93 8.12 10.47
N VAL A 108 3.01 9.30 11.09
CA VAL A 108 3.48 10.52 10.43
C VAL A 108 4.94 10.38 10.02
N GLU A 109 5.78 9.83 10.91
CA GLU A 109 7.19 9.59 10.65
C GLU A 109 7.39 8.60 9.48
N PHE A 110 6.60 7.52 9.44
CA PHE A 110 6.55 6.61 8.30
C PHE A 110 6.17 7.35 7.02
N ALA A 111 5.12 8.16 7.05
CA ALA A 111 4.63 8.90 5.89
C ALA A 111 5.61 9.97 5.38
N GLN A 112 6.46 10.52 6.25
CA GLN A 112 7.53 11.44 5.88
C GLN A 112 8.67 10.72 5.14
N ARG A 113 8.95 9.47 5.51
CA ARG A 113 10.06 8.68 4.95
C ARG A 113 9.69 7.82 3.75
N HIS A 114 8.41 7.70 3.44
CA HIS A 114 7.93 6.85 2.35
C HIS A 114 7.10 7.65 1.37
N ARG A 115 7.05 7.16 0.14
CA ARG A 115 6.12 7.60 -0.89
C ARG A 115 5.23 6.47 -1.35
N LEU A 116 4.14 6.89 -1.96
CA LEU A 116 3.30 6.05 -2.80
C LEU A 116 3.74 6.23 -4.25
N GLY A 117 4.00 5.13 -4.95
CA GLY A 117 4.20 5.10 -6.39
C GLY A 117 2.93 4.64 -7.10
N SER A 118 2.47 5.43 -8.07
CA SER A 118 1.25 5.16 -8.84
C SER A 118 1.52 4.16 -9.96
N ARG A 119 0.62 3.21 -10.14
CA ARG A 119 0.62 2.26 -11.26
C ARG A 119 -0.67 2.39 -12.08
N MET A 120 -0.60 1.88 -13.32
CA MET A 120 -1.70 1.91 -14.29
C MET A 120 -2.06 3.35 -14.73
N LEU A 121 -3.15 3.49 -15.48
CA LEU A 121 -3.63 4.76 -16.03
C LEU A 121 -4.80 5.29 -15.19
N GLY A 122 -4.86 6.61 -15.08
CA GLY A 122 -6.03 7.31 -14.55
C GLY A 122 -7.04 7.45 -15.67
N LEU A 123 -8.23 6.89 -15.48
CA LEU A 123 -9.28 6.84 -16.50
C LEU A 123 -10.35 7.92 -16.30
N GLY A 124 -10.26 8.70 -15.21
CA GLY A 124 -11.25 9.71 -14.86
C GLY A 124 -12.54 9.11 -14.29
N ASN A 125 -13.59 9.91 -14.25
CA ASN A 125 -14.95 9.48 -13.90
C ASN A 125 -15.79 9.24 -15.16
N SER A 126 -17.01 8.76 -14.97
CA SER A 126 -17.99 8.54 -16.04
C SER A 126 -19.22 9.42 -15.85
N ALA A 127 -20.04 9.55 -16.91
CA ALA A 127 -21.33 10.22 -16.81
C ALA A 127 -22.34 9.47 -15.92
N ASP A 128 -22.21 8.14 -15.83
CA ASP A 128 -23.10 7.30 -15.03
C ASP A 128 -22.73 7.34 -13.53
N GLU A 129 -21.45 7.48 -13.22
CA GLU A 129 -20.92 7.51 -11.84
C GLU A 129 -19.93 8.68 -11.66
N PRO A 130 -20.38 9.95 -11.74
CA PRO A 130 -19.49 11.11 -11.67
C PRO A 130 -18.77 11.26 -10.32
N TRP A 131 -19.21 10.56 -9.27
CA TRP A 131 -18.61 10.56 -7.93
C TRP A 131 -17.49 9.53 -7.76
N LEU A 132 -17.32 8.59 -8.70
CA LEU A 132 -16.25 7.59 -8.67
C LEU A 132 -15.24 7.82 -9.79
N TRP A 133 -13.98 7.63 -9.46
CA TRP A 133 -12.84 7.79 -10.36
C TRP A 133 -12.18 6.44 -10.60
N SER A 134 -11.85 6.16 -11.85
CA SER A 134 -11.39 4.84 -12.29
C SER A 134 -9.88 4.83 -12.53
N ILE A 135 -9.22 3.74 -12.12
CA ILE A 135 -7.81 3.46 -12.39
C ILE A 135 -7.72 2.10 -13.08
N GLY A 136 -6.94 1.99 -14.16
CA GLY A 136 -6.83 0.74 -14.91
C GLY A 136 -6.06 0.87 -16.22
N PHE A 137 -6.43 0.07 -17.22
CA PHE A 137 -5.77 0.04 -18.53
C PHE A 137 -6.77 0.34 -19.64
N PHE A 138 -6.51 1.40 -20.41
CA PHE A 138 -7.34 1.79 -21.56
C PHE A 138 -8.84 1.88 -21.18
N ASP A 139 -9.69 1.04 -21.76
CA ASP A 139 -11.13 0.97 -21.54
C ASP A 139 -11.54 0.02 -20.38
N ARG A 140 -10.56 -0.48 -19.61
CA ARG A 140 -10.77 -1.47 -18.55
C ARG A 140 -10.44 -0.90 -17.17
N PRO A 141 -11.45 -0.44 -16.40
CA PRO A 141 -11.24 -0.06 -15.01
C PRO A 141 -10.89 -1.31 -14.18
N ILE A 142 -9.84 -1.21 -13.37
CA ILE A 142 -9.44 -2.25 -12.41
C ILE A 142 -9.96 -1.92 -11.01
N VAL A 143 -9.88 -0.65 -10.61
CA VAL A 143 -10.50 -0.15 -9.38
C VAL A 143 -11.28 1.13 -9.65
N LYS A 144 -12.32 1.36 -8.84
CA LYS A 144 -13.02 2.63 -8.73
C LYS A 144 -12.86 3.15 -7.31
N VAL A 145 -12.52 4.42 -7.19
CA VAL A 145 -12.17 5.05 -5.91
C VAL A 145 -12.86 6.41 -5.79
N THR A 146 -12.89 6.96 -4.57
CA THR A 146 -13.35 8.34 -4.36
C THR A 146 -12.37 9.33 -4.97
N ARG A 147 -12.81 10.59 -5.17
CA ARG A 147 -11.94 11.67 -5.65
C ARG A 147 -10.69 11.83 -4.78
N THR A 148 -10.83 11.78 -3.46
CA THR A 148 -9.71 11.94 -2.51
C THR A 148 -8.64 10.88 -2.72
N VAL A 149 -9.03 9.61 -2.85
CA VAL A 149 -8.09 8.50 -3.10
C VAL A 149 -7.47 8.62 -4.50
N TYR A 150 -8.24 9.06 -5.49
CA TYR A 150 -7.73 9.28 -6.85
C TYR A 150 -6.66 10.39 -6.90
N ASN A 151 -6.90 11.53 -6.25
CA ASN A 151 -5.96 12.65 -6.22
C ASN A 151 -4.63 12.25 -5.55
N LEU A 152 -4.70 11.42 -4.51
CA LEU A 152 -3.50 10.87 -3.89
C LEU A 152 -2.79 9.85 -4.79
N TRP A 153 -3.55 8.96 -5.44
CA TRP A 153 -2.96 8.07 -6.44
C TRP A 153 -2.27 8.88 -7.53
N GLU A 154 -2.83 10.01 -7.96
CA GLU A 154 -2.21 10.90 -8.94
C GLU A 154 -0.93 11.57 -8.39
N SER A 155 -0.94 12.01 -7.13
CA SER A 155 0.22 12.65 -6.49
C SER A 155 1.42 11.71 -6.36
N GLY A 156 1.21 10.38 -6.33
CA GLY A 156 2.30 9.41 -6.31
C GLY A 156 3.29 9.51 -7.49
N ARG A 157 2.94 10.25 -8.55
CA ARG A 157 3.83 10.54 -9.68
C ARG A 157 4.82 11.68 -9.42
N SER A 158 4.57 12.53 -8.41
CA SER A 158 5.44 13.68 -8.09
C SER A 158 6.76 13.24 -7.44
N GLY A 159 6.77 12.07 -6.81
CA GLY A 159 7.92 11.55 -6.04
C GLY A 159 7.99 12.08 -4.60
N GLU A 160 7.04 12.91 -4.18
CA GLU A 160 6.96 13.48 -2.83
C GLU A 160 6.60 12.42 -1.77
N SER A 161 6.85 12.75 -0.50
CA SER A 161 6.47 11.88 0.62
C SER A 161 4.95 11.77 0.74
N LEU A 162 4.47 10.67 1.32
CA LEU A 162 3.06 10.50 1.67
C LEU A 162 2.57 11.66 2.54
N TRP A 163 3.41 12.12 3.48
CA TRP A 163 3.08 13.24 4.35
C TRP A 163 2.97 14.57 3.61
N SER A 164 3.88 14.84 2.67
CA SER A 164 3.82 16.02 1.81
C SER A 164 2.55 16.01 0.96
N ALA A 165 2.19 14.86 0.38
CA ALA A 165 0.96 14.71 -0.38
C ALA A 165 -0.29 14.98 0.47
N CYS A 166 -0.35 14.44 1.70
CA CYS A 166 -1.47 14.68 2.62
C CYS A 166 -1.59 16.17 2.98
N GLN A 167 -0.47 16.84 3.24
CA GLN A 167 -0.47 18.28 3.54
C GLN A 167 -0.97 19.12 2.37
N SER A 168 -0.49 18.84 1.15
CA SER A 168 -0.92 19.56 -0.07
C SER A 168 -2.41 19.35 -0.33
N LEU A 169 -2.90 18.10 -0.28
CA LEU A 169 -4.32 17.79 -0.50
C LEU A 169 -5.22 18.45 0.55
N ALA A 170 -4.81 18.42 1.82
CA ALA A 170 -5.55 19.07 2.90
C ALA A 170 -5.55 20.61 2.78
N ALA A 171 -4.47 21.20 2.26
CA ALA A 171 -4.42 22.62 1.96
C ALA A 171 -5.36 23.00 0.81
N ASP A 172 -5.34 22.25 -0.28
CA ASP A 172 -6.22 22.46 -1.44
C ASP A 172 -7.71 22.35 -1.06
N GLU A 173 -8.07 21.38 -0.23
CA GLU A 173 -9.45 21.23 0.26
C GLU A 173 -9.87 22.43 1.11
N ARG A 174 -8.97 22.95 1.98
CA ARG A 174 -9.25 24.17 2.76
C ARG A 174 -9.42 25.40 1.87
N ASP A 175 -8.56 25.56 0.87
CA ASP A 175 -8.57 26.72 -0.03
C ASP A 175 -9.83 26.76 -0.92
N THR A 176 -10.42 25.60 -1.18
CA THR A 176 -11.71 25.47 -1.90
C THR A 176 -12.93 25.57 -0.98
N GLY A 177 -12.74 25.81 0.32
CA GLY A 177 -13.80 26.02 1.30
C GLY A 177 -14.35 24.74 1.94
N GLY A 178 -13.66 23.60 1.77
CA GLY A 178 -13.98 22.37 2.48
C GLY A 178 -13.83 22.55 3.99
N THR A 179 -14.70 21.90 4.75
CA THR A 179 -14.73 21.99 6.22
C THR A 179 -14.67 20.64 6.91
N ASP A 180 -14.63 19.55 6.15
CA ASP A 180 -14.56 18.20 6.71
C ASP A 180 -13.15 17.95 7.25
N PRO A 181 -12.98 17.70 8.56
CA PRO A 181 -11.67 17.40 9.14
C PRO A 181 -10.99 16.20 8.47
N GLU A 182 -11.74 15.18 8.02
CA GLU A 182 -11.14 14.00 7.35
C GLU A 182 -10.45 14.36 6.02
N LEU A 183 -10.78 15.53 5.44
CA LEU A 183 -10.21 16.03 4.19
C LEU A 183 -9.32 17.26 4.38
N THR A 184 -9.45 17.99 5.50
CA THR A 184 -8.76 19.27 5.74
C THR A 184 -7.66 19.20 6.80
N ASP A 185 -7.63 18.14 7.61
CA ASP A 185 -6.58 17.82 8.56
C ASP A 185 -5.63 16.76 7.96
N PRO A 186 -4.34 17.09 7.73
CA PRO A 186 -3.37 16.15 7.16
C PRO A 186 -3.21 14.84 7.95
N GLU A 187 -3.35 14.87 9.28
CA GLU A 187 -3.19 13.67 10.11
C GLU A 187 -4.39 12.73 9.93
N GLN A 188 -5.62 13.27 9.93
CA GLN A 188 -6.83 12.48 9.69
C GLN A 188 -6.86 11.93 8.26
N LEU A 189 -6.45 12.73 7.28
CA LEU A 189 -6.31 12.30 5.89
C LEU A 189 -5.28 11.16 5.76
N LEU A 190 -4.15 11.26 6.45
CA LEU A 190 -3.14 10.19 6.48
C LEU A 190 -3.72 8.90 7.09
N THR A 191 -4.41 8.98 8.23
CA THR A 191 -5.06 7.80 8.83
C THR A 191 -6.06 7.17 7.88
N ALA A 192 -6.92 7.98 7.25
CA ALA A 192 -7.92 7.50 6.29
C ALA A 192 -7.26 6.81 5.08
N LEU A 193 -6.18 7.41 4.57
CA LEU A 193 -5.35 6.82 3.53
C LEU A 193 -4.79 5.46 3.96
N LEU A 194 -4.06 5.40 5.08
CA LEU A 194 -3.40 4.17 5.51
C LEU A 194 -4.39 3.02 5.66
N ARG A 195 -5.62 3.30 6.12
CA ARG A 195 -6.73 2.33 6.17
C ARG A 195 -7.19 1.87 4.79
N ALA A 196 -7.18 2.75 3.79
CA ALA A 196 -7.59 2.47 2.41
C ALA A 196 -6.47 1.87 1.52
N LEU A 197 -5.24 1.70 2.02
CA LEU A 197 -4.11 1.28 1.19
C LEU A 197 -4.21 -0.17 0.71
N HIS A 198 -4.61 -1.11 1.56
CA HIS A 198 -4.56 -2.54 1.19
C HIS A 198 -5.40 -2.90 -0.04
N PRO A 199 -6.64 -2.41 -0.23
CA PRO A 199 -7.37 -2.62 -1.49
C PRO A 199 -6.58 -2.14 -2.73
N LEU A 200 -5.88 -1.01 -2.63
CA LEU A 200 -5.09 -0.45 -3.72
C LEU A 200 -3.80 -1.27 -3.97
N LEU A 201 -3.16 -1.73 -2.89
CA LEU A 201 -1.98 -2.60 -2.94
C LEU A 201 -2.33 -3.96 -3.55
N LEU A 202 -3.43 -4.58 -3.10
CA LEU A 202 -3.94 -5.85 -3.62
C LEU A 202 -4.26 -5.76 -5.11
N ALA A 203 -4.89 -4.66 -5.55
CA ALA A 203 -5.17 -4.41 -6.96
C ALA A 203 -3.91 -4.01 -7.78
N SER A 204 -2.74 -3.89 -7.13
CA SER A 204 -1.47 -3.48 -7.75
C SER A 204 -1.54 -2.13 -8.49
N VAL A 205 -2.43 -1.23 -8.05
CA VAL A 205 -2.56 0.13 -8.61
C VAL A 205 -1.64 1.13 -7.91
N VAL A 206 -1.07 0.74 -6.77
CA VAL A 206 -0.05 1.47 -6.03
C VAL A 206 1.04 0.53 -5.54
N TYR A 207 2.17 1.10 -5.16
CA TYR A 207 3.18 0.45 -4.33
C TYR A 207 3.77 1.49 -3.36
N LEU A 208 4.42 1.06 -2.31
CA LEU A 208 5.10 1.94 -1.35
C LEU A 208 6.61 1.78 -1.52
N GLU A 209 7.38 2.86 -1.37
CA GLU A 209 8.84 2.78 -1.31
C GLU A 209 9.40 3.90 -0.43
N PRO A 210 10.62 3.75 0.12
CA PRO A 210 11.32 4.83 0.81
C PRO A 210 11.51 6.06 -0.08
N GLN A 211 11.56 7.23 0.55
CA GLN A 211 12.06 8.44 -0.08
C GLN A 211 13.55 8.25 -0.47
N PRO A 212 13.96 8.77 -1.64
CA PRO A 212 15.35 8.71 -2.09
C PRO A 212 16.30 9.57 -1.25
#